data_AF-A0A167FJG6-F1
#
_entry.id   AF-A0A167FJG6-F1
#
_cell.length_a   1.000
_cell.length_b   1.000
_cell.length_c   1.000
_cell.angle_alpha   90.00
_cell.angle_beta   90.00
_cell.angle_gamma   90.00
#
_symmetry.space_group_name_H-M   'P 1'
#
loop_
_entity.id
_entity.type
_entity.pdbx_description
1 polymer ?
#
loop_
_entity_poly.entity_id
_entity_poly.type
_entity_poly.pdbx_seq_one_letter_code
_entity_poly.pdbx_strand_id
1 'polypeptide(L)'
;MISNQQTLNLSPYMGIYDIVVPKDNMLRQINDLVDFSFVHEELQNKYCLDNGRNAVPPIRMFKYLLLKTIFDLSDVDVVERSRYDMSFKYFLDTAPEDGVINSSSLTKFRKLRLKDVNLLDMLIQKTVEIALEKEIIKSSAIIVDATHTKARFNQKSPKEILMEKSKLLRKAVYQIDEKMKDKFPSKTTTNELEDELDYCRRVIHIVEKEEAIREYPKVKEKLN
;
A
#
# COMPACT_ATOMS: atom_id res chain seq x y z
N MET A 1 25.21 21.26 -15.45
CA MET A 1 26.22 21.10 -14.38
C MET A 1 25.57 20.73 -13.05
N ILE A 2 26.16 19.80 -12.29
CA ILE A 2 25.81 19.57 -10.88
C ILE A 2 26.45 20.69 -10.05
N SER A 3 25.65 21.42 -9.29
CA SER A 3 26.20 22.41 -8.36
C SER A 3 26.53 21.70 -7.06
N ASN A 4 27.80 21.70 -6.66
CA ASN A 4 28.19 21.28 -5.31
C ASN A 4 27.47 22.21 -4.33
N GLN A 5 26.58 21.61 -3.56
CA GLN A 5 25.63 22.28 -2.68
C GLN A 5 26.40 22.80 -1.45
N GLN A 6 27.16 23.88 -1.62
CA GLN A 6 27.90 24.57 -0.55
C GLN A 6 27.89 26.10 -0.71
N THR A 7 26.92 26.66 -1.44
CA THR A 7 26.63 28.09 -1.26
C THR A 7 25.76 28.22 -0.02
N LEU A 8 26.36 28.70 1.09
CA LEU A 8 25.62 29.15 2.25
C LEU A 8 24.53 30.12 1.78
N ASN A 9 23.26 29.77 1.97
CA ASN A 9 22.15 30.67 1.67
C ASN A 9 22.13 31.76 2.74
N LEU A 10 22.89 32.82 2.50
CA LEU A 10 23.00 34.00 3.37
C LEU A 10 21.80 34.94 3.17
N SER A 11 20.59 34.42 3.33
CA SER A 11 19.38 35.24 3.29
C SER A 11 19.20 35.97 4.63
N PRO A 12 18.90 37.28 4.61
CA PRO A 12 18.57 38.03 5.83
C PRO A 12 17.27 37.56 6.48
N TYR A 13 16.43 36.80 5.77
CA TYR A 13 15.12 36.34 6.21
C TYR A 13 15.15 34.94 6.82
N MET A 14 16.30 34.27 6.88
CA MET A 14 16.42 32.90 7.42
C MET A 14 15.85 32.75 8.83
N GLY A 15 15.96 33.78 9.67
CA GLY A 15 15.42 33.79 11.03
C GLY A 15 13.89 33.64 11.10
N ILE A 16 13.16 33.88 10.00
CA ILE A 16 11.72 33.64 9.93
C ILE A 16 11.41 32.16 10.11
N TYR A 17 12.26 31.25 9.64
CA TYR A 17 12.02 29.82 9.82
C TYR A 17 12.00 29.39 11.28
N ASP A 18 12.85 29.97 12.13
CA ASP A 18 12.86 29.67 13.56
C ASP A 18 11.60 30.12 14.29
N ILE A 19 10.90 31.11 13.74
CA ILE A 19 9.65 31.65 14.29
C ILE A 19 8.45 30.85 13.77
N VAL A 20 8.43 30.56 12.46
CA VAL A 20 7.25 30.01 11.77
C VAL A 20 7.24 28.48 11.74
N VAL A 21 8.40 27.83 11.79
CA VAL A 21 8.53 26.36 11.73
C VAL A 21 9.02 25.87 13.11
N PRO A 22 8.11 25.45 14.00
CA PRO A 22 8.47 24.92 15.31
C PRO A 22 9.44 23.74 15.24
N LYS A 23 10.20 23.51 16.31
CA LYS A 23 11.16 22.39 16.39
C LYS A 23 10.49 21.01 16.41
N ASP A 24 9.24 20.94 16.84
CA ASP A 24 8.38 19.75 16.81
C ASP A 24 7.75 19.50 15.42
N ASN A 25 7.99 20.38 14.44
CA ASN A 25 7.51 20.14 13.07
C ASN A 25 8.18 18.89 12.48
N MET A 26 7.36 17.97 11.96
CA MET A 26 7.80 16.71 11.37
C MET A 26 8.88 16.88 10.28
N LEU A 27 8.72 17.84 9.37
CA LEU A 27 9.69 18.04 8.27
C LEU A 27 11.02 18.60 8.79
N ARG A 28 10.98 19.43 9.83
CA ARG A 28 12.18 19.94 10.50
C ARG A 28 12.93 18.81 11.18
N GLN A 29 12.22 17.97 11.92
CA GLN A 29 12.81 16.77 12.55
C GLN A 29 13.43 15.82 11.53
N ILE A 30 12.75 15.56 10.40
CA ILE A 30 13.30 14.71 9.33
C ILE A 30 14.58 15.33 8.76
N ASN A 31 14.60 16.64 8.51
CA ASN A 31 15.80 17.32 7.96
C ASN A 31 17.00 17.26 8.92
N ASP A 32 16.73 17.32 10.23
CA ASP A 32 17.77 17.29 11.26
C ASP A 32 18.25 15.85 11.55
N LEU A 33 17.38 14.85 11.36
CA LEU A 33 17.68 13.44 11.64
C LEU A 33 18.34 12.70 10.48
N VAL A 34 18.04 13.09 9.23
CA VAL A 34 18.45 12.37 8.03
C VAL A 34 19.46 13.21 7.25
N ASP A 35 20.68 12.69 7.10
CA ASP A 35 21.63 13.24 6.13
C ASP A 35 21.26 12.77 4.72
N PHE A 36 20.92 13.72 3.83
CA PHE A 36 20.57 13.45 2.43
C PHE A 36 21.78 13.45 1.48
N SER A 37 23.01 13.58 1.99
CA SER A 37 24.26 13.55 1.22
C SER A 37 24.35 12.33 0.29
N PHE A 38 23.88 11.16 0.74
CA PHE A 38 23.87 9.92 -0.06
C PHE A 38 23.16 10.08 -1.41
N VAL A 39 22.13 10.93 -1.50
CA VAL A 39 21.41 11.17 -2.77
C VAL A 39 22.33 11.83 -3.80
N HIS A 40 23.22 12.72 -3.34
CA HIS A 40 24.18 13.35 -4.22
C HIS A 40 25.22 12.34 -4.72
N GLU A 41 25.78 11.53 -3.83
CA GLU A 41 26.79 10.50 -4.15
C GLU A 41 26.27 9.50 -5.20
N GLU A 42 25.01 9.10 -5.09
CA GLU A 42 24.36 8.15 -5.99
C GLU A 42 24.00 8.77 -7.34
N LEU A 43 23.60 10.04 -7.35
CA LEU A 43 23.13 10.69 -8.57
C LEU A 43 24.22 11.48 -9.31
N GLN A 44 25.38 11.75 -8.70
CA GLN A 44 26.45 12.55 -9.32
C GLN A 44 26.83 12.06 -10.72
N ASN A 45 26.94 10.74 -10.89
CA ASN A 45 27.33 10.10 -12.15
C ASN A 45 26.30 10.31 -13.28
N LYS A 46 25.07 10.67 -12.92
CA LYS A 46 23.99 10.94 -13.87
C LYS A 46 23.94 12.41 -14.28
N TYR A 47 24.73 13.28 -13.65
CA TYR A 47 24.81 14.69 -13.99
C TYR A 47 26.12 14.98 -14.71
N CYS A 48 26.08 15.95 -15.63
CA CYS A 48 27.28 16.47 -16.25
C CYS A 48 27.97 17.44 -15.28
N LEU A 49 29.29 17.33 -15.13
CA LEU A 49 30.07 18.11 -14.16
C LEU A 49 30.46 19.49 -14.71
N ASP A 50 30.71 19.57 -16.01
CA ASP A 50 31.55 20.59 -16.64
C ASP A 50 30.83 21.39 -17.75
N ASN A 51 29.64 20.95 -18.20
CA ASN A 51 28.95 21.58 -19.32
C ASN A 51 27.46 21.92 -19.05
N GLY A 52 27.03 23.03 -19.66
CA GLY A 52 25.65 23.49 -19.73
C GLY A 52 25.13 24.25 -18.50
N ARG A 53 23.82 24.55 -18.51
CA ARG A 53 23.14 25.27 -17.42
C ARG A 53 23.22 24.50 -16.09
N ASN A 54 23.30 25.24 -14.98
CA ASN A 54 23.19 24.66 -13.64
C ASN A 54 21.84 23.97 -13.48
N ALA A 55 21.88 22.69 -13.11
CA ALA A 55 20.68 21.93 -12.81
C ALA A 55 20.22 22.22 -11.38
N VAL A 56 18.94 21.96 -11.10
CA VAL A 56 18.46 21.95 -9.71
C VAL A 56 19.22 20.85 -8.95
N PRO A 57 19.68 21.11 -7.71
CA PRO A 57 20.41 20.12 -6.92
C PRO A 57 19.63 18.79 -6.78
N PRO A 58 20.30 17.64 -6.92
CA PRO A 58 19.64 16.33 -6.84
C PRO A 58 18.99 16.08 -5.48
N ILE A 59 19.61 16.53 -4.39
CA ILE A 59 19.05 16.45 -3.03
C ILE A 59 17.71 17.19 -2.97
N ARG A 60 17.64 18.43 -3.47
CA ARG A 60 16.39 19.21 -3.50
C ARG A 60 15.31 18.51 -4.33
N MET A 61 15.66 17.98 -5.49
CA MET A 61 14.74 17.23 -6.34
C MET A 61 14.20 15.98 -5.64
N PHE A 62 15.05 15.25 -4.92
CA PHE A 62 14.65 14.10 -4.14
C PHE A 62 13.73 14.48 -2.96
N LYS A 63 14.06 15.56 -2.23
CA LYS A 63 13.21 16.09 -1.16
C LYS A 63 11.82 16.48 -1.66
N TYR A 64 11.70 17.07 -2.85
CA TYR A 64 10.41 17.31 -3.49
C TYR A 64 9.61 16.01 -3.73
N LEU A 65 10.26 14.93 -4.16
CA LEU A 65 9.61 13.63 -4.32
C LEU A 65 9.19 13.04 -2.96
N LEU A 66 9.98 13.25 -1.91
CA LEU A 66 9.61 12.80 -0.57
C LEU A 66 8.39 13.55 -0.04
N LEU A 67 8.34 14.88 -0.21
CA LEU A 67 7.17 15.69 0.14
C LEU A 67 5.93 15.23 -0.62
N LYS A 68 6.09 14.90 -1.91
CA LYS A 68 5.02 14.34 -2.73
C LYS A 68 4.43 13.07 -2.11
N THR A 69 5.28 12.15 -1.66
CA THR A 69 4.84 10.88 -1.07
C THR A 69 4.27 11.03 0.33
N ILE A 70 4.81 11.94 1.16
CA ILE A 70 4.35 12.16 2.53
C ILE A 70 2.94 12.78 2.56
N PHE A 71 2.67 13.72 1.66
CA PHE A 71 1.41 14.49 1.66
C PHE A 71 0.42 14.06 0.56
N ASP A 72 0.73 13.00 -0.18
CA ASP A 72 -0.06 12.47 -1.30
C ASP A 72 -0.51 13.56 -2.31
N LEU A 73 0.47 14.33 -2.80
CA LEU A 73 0.24 15.48 -3.68
C LEU A 73 0.67 15.19 -5.12
N SER A 74 0.13 15.94 -6.09
CA SER A 74 0.62 15.90 -7.47
C SER A 74 1.92 16.70 -7.64
N ASP A 75 2.65 16.50 -8.74
CA ASP A 75 3.87 17.28 -9.03
C ASP A 75 3.61 18.80 -9.09
N VAL A 76 2.43 19.21 -9.56
CA VAL A 76 2.03 20.62 -9.64
C VAL A 76 1.69 21.12 -8.24
N ASP A 77 0.94 20.34 -7.47
CA ASP A 77 0.47 20.75 -6.15
C ASP A 77 1.60 20.83 -5.12
N VAL A 78 2.59 19.92 -5.17
CA VAL A 78 3.76 20.02 -4.29
C VAL A 78 4.54 21.30 -4.57
N VAL A 79 4.75 21.63 -5.85
CA VAL A 79 5.47 22.83 -6.26
C VAL A 79 4.70 24.08 -5.83
N GLU A 80 3.39 24.11 -6.09
CA GLU A 80 2.54 25.24 -5.71
C GLU A 80 2.49 25.40 -4.18
N ARG A 81 2.34 24.31 -3.43
CA ARG A 81 2.36 24.35 -1.96
C ARG A 81 3.72 24.82 -1.43
N SER A 82 4.82 24.41 -2.05
CA SER A 82 6.16 24.88 -1.66
C SER A 82 6.38 26.38 -1.88
N ARG A 83 5.50 27.07 -2.61
CA ARG A 83 5.56 28.52 -2.78
C ARG A 83 5.12 29.27 -1.53
N TYR A 84 4.15 28.73 -0.79
CA TYR A 84 3.49 29.41 0.34
C TYR A 84 3.80 28.75 1.69
N ASP A 85 4.05 27.44 1.70
CA ASP A 85 4.29 26.67 2.93
C ASP A 85 5.77 26.79 3.36
N MET A 86 5.99 27.52 4.45
CA MET A 86 7.33 27.75 5.00
C MET A 86 7.98 26.46 5.49
N SER A 87 7.21 25.47 5.93
CA SER A 87 7.77 24.18 6.35
C SER A 87 8.35 23.40 5.16
N PHE A 88 7.72 23.51 3.99
CA PHE A 88 8.23 22.90 2.76
C PHE A 88 9.49 23.61 2.29
N LYS A 89 9.52 24.95 2.31
CA LYS A 89 10.72 25.70 1.92
C LYS A 89 11.91 25.45 2.84
N TYR A 90 11.66 25.34 4.14
CA TYR A 90 12.67 24.94 5.12
C TYR A 90 13.24 23.56 4.78
N PHE A 91 12.36 22.57 4.57
CA PHE A 91 12.78 21.22 4.21
C PHE A 91 13.61 21.17 2.92
N LEU A 92 13.27 21.98 1.92
CA LEU A 92 13.94 22.05 0.61
C LEU A 92 15.26 22.83 0.61
N ASP A 93 15.70 23.35 1.76
CA ASP A 93 16.86 24.23 1.92
C ASP A 93 16.80 25.41 0.94
N THR A 94 15.65 26.09 0.89
CA THR A 94 15.42 27.29 0.08
C THR A 94 15.29 28.52 0.97
N ALA A 95 15.73 29.69 0.50
CA ALA A 95 15.49 30.91 1.25
C ALA A 95 13.98 31.25 1.24
N PRO A 96 13.44 31.91 2.28
CA PRO A 96 12.03 32.31 2.32
C PRO A 96 11.56 33.08 1.08
N GLU A 97 12.43 33.93 0.54
CA GLU A 97 12.21 34.77 -0.64
C GLU A 97 12.40 34.04 -1.97
N ASP A 98 13.08 32.89 -1.97
CA ASP A 98 13.40 32.17 -3.20
C ASP A 98 12.13 31.64 -3.88
N GLY A 99 12.17 31.66 -5.21
CA GLY A 99 11.17 31.02 -6.05
C GLY A 99 11.24 29.49 -6.00
N VAL A 100 10.19 28.84 -6.52
CA VAL A 100 10.10 27.38 -6.61
C VAL A 100 10.54 26.87 -7.98
N ILE A 101 10.81 25.57 -8.07
CA ILE A 101 11.16 24.93 -9.34
C ILE A 101 9.95 24.87 -10.29
N ASN A 102 10.20 24.64 -11.58
CA ASN A 102 9.12 24.26 -12.50
C ASN A 102 8.69 22.80 -12.26
N SER A 103 7.39 22.53 -12.20
CA SER A 103 6.81 21.19 -11.96
C SER A 103 7.28 20.14 -12.98
N SER A 104 7.51 20.52 -14.24
CA SER A 104 8.02 19.62 -15.27
C SER A 104 9.43 19.07 -14.96
N SER A 105 10.20 19.76 -14.14
CA SER A 105 11.52 19.31 -13.69
C SER A 105 11.44 18.01 -12.90
N LEU A 106 10.39 17.82 -12.08
CA LEU A 106 10.20 16.59 -11.30
C LEU A 106 9.93 15.39 -12.20
N THR A 107 9.13 15.59 -13.24
CA THR A 107 8.88 14.56 -14.25
C THR A 107 10.15 14.18 -15.01
N LYS A 108 10.96 15.18 -15.42
CA LYS A 108 12.25 14.92 -16.09
C LYS A 108 13.23 14.19 -15.17
N PHE A 109 13.29 14.57 -13.89
CA PHE A 109 14.18 13.95 -12.92
C PHE A 109 13.86 12.45 -12.74
N ARG A 110 12.58 12.09 -12.56
CA ARG A 110 12.18 10.67 -12.47
C ARG A 110 12.53 9.88 -13.72
N LYS A 111 12.22 10.41 -14.90
CA LYS A 111 12.44 9.70 -16.18
C LYS A 111 13.91 9.56 -16.55
N LEU A 112 14.73 10.58 -16.31
CA LEU A 112 16.12 10.64 -16.80
C LEU A 112 17.16 10.25 -15.77
N ARG A 113 16.86 10.34 -14.47
CA ARG A 113 17.85 10.13 -13.39
C ARG A 113 17.51 8.91 -12.52
N LEU A 114 16.25 8.60 -12.29
CA LEU A 114 15.86 7.54 -11.35
C LEU A 114 15.53 6.17 -12.01
N LYS A 115 15.50 6.07 -13.35
CA LYS A 115 15.04 4.87 -14.06
C LYS A 115 15.82 3.59 -13.72
N ASP A 116 17.14 3.70 -13.61
CA ASP A 116 18.05 2.56 -13.44
C ASP A 116 18.66 2.48 -12.03
N VAL A 117 18.07 3.17 -11.05
CA VAL A 117 18.52 3.09 -9.65
C VAL A 117 17.64 2.08 -8.93
N ASN A 118 18.24 1.12 -8.22
CA ASN A 118 17.55 0.32 -7.20
C ASN A 118 17.28 1.21 -5.98
N LEU A 119 16.49 2.27 -6.19
CA LEU A 119 16.25 3.33 -5.23
C LEU A 119 15.60 2.78 -3.97
N LEU A 120 14.71 1.80 -4.12
CA LEU A 120 14.01 1.19 -3.00
C LEU A 120 14.99 0.46 -2.06
N ASP A 121 15.86 -0.38 -2.62
CA ASP A 121 16.84 -1.15 -1.83
C ASP A 121 17.80 -0.22 -1.09
N MET A 122 18.28 0.84 -1.77
CA MET A 122 19.12 1.88 -1.19
C MET A 122 18.41 2.62 -0.05
N LEU A 123 17.16 3.03 -0.24
CA LEU A 123 16.39 3.72 0.80
C LEU A 123 16.12 2.82 2.00
N ILE A 124 15.82 1.54 1.78
CA ILE A 124 15.66 0.56 2.85
C ILE A 124 16.97 0.41 3.62
N GLN A 125 18.08 0.21 2.92
CA GLN A 125 19.39 0.08 3.56
C GLN A 125 19.74 1.31 4.40
N LYS A 126 19.55 2.52 3.87
CA LYS A 126 19.78 3.78 4.59
C LYS A 126 18.85 3.95 5.80
N THR A 127 17.59 3.54 5.68
CA THR A 127 16.64 3.58 6.80
C THR A 127 17.08 2.65 7.92
N VAL A 128 17.55 1.44 7.58
CA VAL A 128 18.08 0.48 8.56
C VAL A 128 19.37 1.00 9.21
N GLU A 129 20.27 1.57 8.42
CA GLU A 129 21.53 2.19 8.90
C GLU A 129 21.24 3.28 9.94
N ILE A 130 20.36 4.23 9.62
CA ILE A 130 19.93 5.29 10.55
C ILE A 130 19.27 4.70 11.81
N ALA A 131 18.44 3.67 11.66
CA ALA A 131 17.76 3.04 12.79
C ALA A 131 18.73 2.28 13.72
N LEU A 132 19.82 1.74 13.19
CA LEU A 132 20.91 1.14 13.97
C LEU A 132 21.73 2.23 14.67
N GLU A 133 22.11 3.31 13.98
CA GLU A 133 22.85 4.44 14.56
C GLU A 133 22.09 5.13 15.71
N LYS A 134 20.77 5.22 15.59
CA LYS A 134 19.89 5.79 16.63
C LYS A 134 19.49 4.77 17.71
N GLU A 135 20.07 3.56 17.69
CA GLU A 135 19.80 2.47 18.63
C GLU A 135 18.32 2.06 18.74
N ILE A 136 17.53 2.35 17.70
CA ILE A 136 16.10 1.98 17.63
C ILE A 136 15.99 0.47 17.38
N ILE A 137 16.79 -0.05 16.44
CA ILE A 137 16.89 -1.48 16.18
C ILE A 137 17.98 -2.05 17.09
N LYS A 138 17.58 -2.86 18.06
CA LYS A 138 18.49 -3.63 18.90
C LYS A 138 18.67 -5.01 18.28
N SER A 139 19.91 -5.40 18.00
CA SER A 139 20.28 -6.68 17.36
C SER A 139 19.98 -7.92 18.22
N SER A 140 19.44 -7.75 19.43
CA SER A 140 19.29 -8.81 20.43
C SER A 140 18.03 -9.67 20.30
N ALA A 141 17.07 -9.32 19.44
CA ALA A 141 15.82 -10.08 19.33
C ALA A 141 15.34 -10.21 17.89
N ILE A 142 15.30 -11.45 17.39
CA ILE A 142 14.62 -11.82 16.14
C ILE A 142 13.22 -12.27 16.53
N ILE A 143 12.20 -11.50 16.11
CA ILE A 143 10.80 -11.87 16.28
C ILE A 143 10.35 -12.53 14.97
N VAL A 144 10.15 -13.85 14.98
CA VAL A 144 9.65 -14.61 13.83
C VAL A 144 8.18 -14.91 14.08
N ASP A 145 7.29 -14.33 13.28
CA ASP A 145 5.88 -14.70 13.26
C ASP A 145 5.66 -15.79 12.20
N ALA A 146 5.07 -16.91 12.62
CA ALA A 146 4.86 -18.07 11.75
C ALA A 146 3.36 -18.33 11.61
N THR A 147 2.83 -18.13 10.41
CA THR A 147 1.45 -18.49 10.11
C THR A 147 1.37 -19.99 9.78
N HIS A 148 0.69 -20.78 10.60
CA HIS A 148 0.45 -22.18 10.29
C HIS A 148 -0.45 -22.31 9.05
N THR A 149 0.16 -22.57 7.90
CA THR A 149 -0.59 -22.90 6.68
C THR A 149 -1.02 -24.36 6.76
N LYS A 150 -2.33 -24.62 6.88
CA LYS A 150 -2.86 -25.99 6.81
C LYS A 150 -2.54 -26.60 5.43
N ALA A 151 -2.02 -27.83 5.42
CA ALA A 151 -1.74 -28.56 4.19
C ALA A 151 -3.01 -28.74 3.33
N ARG A 152 -2.86 -28.68 1.99
CA ARG A 152 -3.93 -28.91 0.99
C ARG A 152 -4.45 -30.36 0.94
N PHE A 153 -4.32 -31.13 2.02
CA PHE A 153 -4.74 -32.54 2.08
C PHE A 153 -6.27 -32.70 2.18
N ASN A 154 -6.99 -31.72 2.74
CA ASN A 154 -8.45 -31.77 2.90
C ASN A 154 -9.22 -30.99 1.81
N GLN A 155 -8.70 -30.93 0.58
CA GLN A 155 -9.45 -30.33 -0.53
C GLN A 155 -10.59 -31.26 -0.91
N LYS A 156 -11.80 -30.93 -0.44
CA LYS A 156 -13.04 -31.62 -0.86
C LYS A 156 -13.28 -31.35 -2.34
N SER A 157 -13.65 -32.39 -3.07
CA SER A 157 -14.08 -32.25 -4.46
C SER A 157 -15.35 -31.40 -4.53
N PRO A 158 -15.61 -30.68 -5.65
CA PRO A 158 -16.83 -29.90 -5.83
C PRO A 158 -18.11 -30.71 -5.58
N LYS A 159 -18.10 -32.01 -5.93
CA LYS A 159 -19.21 -32.94 -5.66
C LYS A 159 -19.43 -33.19 -4.16
N GLU A 160 -18.35 -33.43 -3.41
CA GLU A 160 -18.46 -33.65 -1.96
C GLU A 160 -19.01 -32.43 -1.23
N ILE A 161 -18.65 -31.23 -1.71
CA ILE A 161 -19.18 -29.97 -1.19
C ILE A 161 -20.69 -29.88 -1.47
N LEU A 162 -21.14 -30.17 -2.70
CA LEU A 162 -22.56 -30.16 -3.07
C LEU A 162 -23.37 -31.19 -2.27
N MET A 163 -22.85 -32.40 -2.11
CA MET A 163 -23.50 -33.47 -1.35
C MET A 163 -23.60 -33.13 0.14
N GLU A 164 -22.59 -32.51 0.73
CA GLU A 164 -22.61 -32.05 2.12
C GLU A 164 -23.63 -30.93 2.32
N LYS A 165 -23.67 -29.95 1.42
CA LYS A 165 -24.64 -28.84 1.44
C LYS A 165 -26.08 -29.34 1.26
N SER A 166 -26.33 -30.23 0.31
CA SER A 166 -27.66 -30.82 0.09
C SER A 166 -28.14 -31.64 1.29
N LYS A 167 -27.23 -32.37 1.95
CA LYS A 167 -27.51 -33.11 3.19
C LYS A 167 -27.84 -32.18 4.36
N LEU A 168 -27.10 -31.08 4.52
CA LEU A 168 -27.36 -30.09 5.56
C LEU A 168 -28.70 -29.38 5.35
N LEU A 169 -29.03 -28.99 4.11
CA LEU A 169 -30.31 -28.39 3.77
C LEU A 169 -31.47 -29.34 4.09
N ARG A 170 -31.38 -30.61 3.67
CA ARG A 170 -32.39 -31.64 4.00
C ARG A 170 -32.55 -31.83 5.50
N LYS A 171 -31.45 -31.90 6.27
CA LYS A 171 -31.51 -32.00 7.73
C LYS A 171 -32.24 -30.81 8.35
N ALA A 172 -31.98 -29.59 7.87
CA ALA A 172 -32.67 -28.40 8.34
C ALA A 172 -34.18 -28.45 8.04
N VAL A 173 -34.57 -28.93 6.86
CA VAL A 173 -35.98 -29.10 6.48
C VAL A 173 -36.66 -30.20 7.31
N TYR A 174 -36.01 -31.35 7.52
CA TYR A 174 -36.56 -32.45 8.33
C TYR A 174 -36.77 -32.08 9.80
N GLN A 175 -35.99 -31.14 10.33
CA GLN A 175 -36.19 -30.63 11.70
C GLN A 175 -37.46 -29.78 11.83
N ILE A 176 -37.98 -29.26 10.72
CA ILE A 176 -39.17 -28.38 10.70
C ILE A 176 -40.40 -29.21 10.32
N ASP A 177 -40.31 -30.00 9.25
CA ASP A 177 -41.38 -30.88 8.81
C ASP A 177 -40.83 -32.23 8.34
N GLU A 178 -41.16 -33.30 9.07
CA GLU A 178 -40.76 -34.66 8.74
C GLU A 178 -41.49 -35.23 7.52
N LYS A 179 -42.68 -34.70 7.17
CA LYS A 179 -43.48 -35.17 6.03
C LYS A 179 -42.85 -34.79 4.68
N MET A 180 -41.91 -33.85 4.69
CA MET A 180 -41.16 -33.46 3.49
C MET A 180 -40.21 -34.56 3.00
N LYS A 181 -39.95 -35.62 3.80
CA LYS A 181 -39.13 -36.77 3.39
C LYS A 181 -39.64 -37.44 2.11
N ASP A 182 -40.96 -37.50 1.92
CA ASP A 182 -41.60 -38.17 0.78
C ASP A 182 -41.62 -37.32 -0.51
N LYS A 183 -41.48 -35.99 -0.37
CA LYS A 183 -41.50 -35.04 -1.51
C LYS A 183 -40.13 -34.84 -2.16
N PHE A 184 -39.04 -35.23 -1.52
CA PHE A 184 -37.69 -35.01 -2.04
C PHE A 184 -37.27 -36.07 -3.09
N PRO A 185 -36.46 -35.68 -4.11
CA PRO A 185 -35.98 -36.62 -5.11
C PRO A 185 -35.05 -37.66 -4.48
N SER A 186 -35.01 -38.85 -5.09
CA SER A 186 -34.04 -39.89 -4.76
C SER A 186 -32.61 -39.36 -4.94
N LYS A 187 -31.69 -39.85 -4.10
CA LYS A 187 -30.29 -39.48 -4.21
C LYS A 187 -29.72 -40.03 -5.52
N THR A 188 -28.83 -39.27 -6.13
CA THR A 188 -28.01 -39.67 -7.27
C THR A 188 -27.09 -40.82 -6.88
N THR A 189 -27.04 -41.86 -7.71
CA THR A 189 -26.13 -43.02 -7.54
C THR A 189 -24.90 -42.90 -8.45
N THR A 190 -24.97 -42.03 -9.46
CA THR A 190 -23.92 -41.81 -10.46
C THR A 190 -22.74 -41.02 -9.88
N ASN A 191 -21.52 -41.27 -10.41
CA ASN A 191 -20.35 -40.53 -9.96
C ASN A 191 -20.14 -39.16 -10.65
N GLU A 192 -21.11 -38.70 -11.44
CA GLU A 192 -21.02 -37.49 -12.27
C GLU A 192 -21.45 -36.23 -11.50
N LEU A 193 -20.83 -35.09 -11.85
CA LEU A 193 -21.07 -33.79 -11.20
C LEU A 193 -22.32 -33.09 -11.72
N GLU A 194 -22.67 -33.29 -12.99
CA GLU A 194 -23.87 -32.71 -13.63
C GLU A 194 -25.15 -33.25 -12.97
N ASP A 195 -25.18 -34.56 -12.72
CA ASP A 195 -26.27 -35.23 -11.99
C ASP A 195 -26.51 -34.63 -10.60
N GLU A 196 -25.42 -34.32 -9.87
CA GLU A 196 -25.50 -33.74 -8.53
C GLU A 196 -26.00 -32.29 -8.57
N LEU A 197 -25.60 -31.53 -9.59
CA LEU A 197 -26.10 -30.16 -9.81
C LEU A 197 -27.60 -30.15 -10.10
N ASP A 198 -28.08 -31.03 -10.98
CA ASP A 198 -29.50 -31.13 -11.32
C ASP A 198 -30.33 -31.68 -10.16
N TYR A 199 -29.75 -32.54 -9.33
CA TYR A 199 -30.35 -32.94 -8.07
C TYR A 199 -30.46 -31.77 -7.08
N CYS A 200 -29.39 -31.00 -6.87
CA CYS A 200 -29.41 -29.81 -6.01
C CYS A 200 -30.46 -28.77 -6.47
N ARG A 201 -30.57 -28.53 -7.78
CA ARG A 201 -31.60 -27.64 -8.36
C ARG A 201 -33.02 -28.13 -8.06
N ARG A 202 -33.28 -29.43 -8.21
CA ARG A 202 -34.60 -30.02 -7.88
C ARG A 202 -34.92 -29.90 -6.39
N VAL A 203 -33.94 -30.10 -5.51
CA VAL A 203 -34.11 -29.92 -4.07
C VAL A 203 -34.44 -28.47 -3.72
N ILE A 204 -33.73 -27.51 -4.32
CA ILE A 204 -34.01 -26.07 -4.15
C ILE A 204 -35.42 -25.73 -4.61
N HIS A 205 -35.83 -26.19 -5.80
CA HIS A 205 -37.16 -25.93 -6.33
C HIS A 205 -38.30 -26.43 -5.42
N ILE A 206 -38.13 -27.59 -4.79
CA ILE A 206 -39.11 -28.13 -3.84
C ILE A 206 -39.19 -27.29 -2.57
N VAL A 207 -38.05 -26.79 -2.07
CA VAL A 207 -38.01 -25.94 -0.87
C VAL A 207 -38.55 -24.53 -1.18
N GLU A 208 -38.33 -24.01 -2.38
CA GLU A 208 -38.86 -22.72 -2.82
C GLU A 208 -40.37 -22.72 -3.03
N LYS A 209 -40.95 -23.85 -3.45
CA LYS A 209 -42.40 -24.01 -3.66
C LYS A 209 -43.19 -24.02 -2.34
N GLU A 210 -42.56 -24.36 -1.23
CA GLU A 210 -43.21 -24.43 0.08
C GLU A 210 -42.86 -23.18 0.91
N GLU A 211 -43.63 -22.10 0.73
CA GLU A 211 -43.38 -20.77 1.31
C GLU A 211 -43.16 -20.81 2.83
N ALA A 212 -43.90 -21.65 3.54
CA ALA A 212 -43.79 -21.82 4.99
C ALA A 212 -42.41 -22.29 5.46
N ILE A 213 -41.68 -23.07 4.66
CA ILE A 213 -40.38 -23.65 5.04
C ILE A 213 -39.23 -22.70 4.66
N ARG A 214 -39.41 -21.94 3.58
CA ARG A 214 -38.41 -20.99 3.06
C ARG A 214 -38.13 -19.84 4.03
N GLU A 215 -39.15 -19.34 4.73
CA GLU A 215 -38.99 -18.20 5.63
C GLU A 215 -38.21 -18.53 6.92
N TYR A 216 -38.00 -19.81 7.22
CA TYR A 216 -37.24 -20.19 8.39
C TYR A 216 -35.75 -19.79 8.25
N PRO A 217 -35.18 -19.09 9.25
CA PRO A 217 -33.83 -18.55 9.17
C PRO A 217 -32.77 -19.63 8.97
N LYS A 218 -32.94 -20.81 9.58
CA LYS A 218 -32.04 -21.96 9.44
C LYS A 218 -32.05 -22.58 8.05
N VAL A 219 -33.14 -22.45 7.29
CA VAL A 219 -33.25 -22.96 5.92
C VAL A 219 -32.72 -21.91 4.94
N LYS A 220 -33.06 -20.63 5.16
CA LYS A 220 -32.60 -19.49 4.36
C LYS A 220 -31.07 -19.34 4.36
N GLU A 221 -30.41 -19.56 5.49
CA GLU A 221 -28.94 -19.52 5.60
C GLU A 221 -28.26 -20.69 4.87
N LYS A 222 -28.96 -21.81 4.65
CA LYS A 222 -28.41 -23.00 3.96
C LYS A 222 -28.80 -23.07 2.47
N LEU A 223 -29.70 -22.19 2.03
CA LEU A 223 -30.08 -21.96 0.63
C LEU A 223 -29.13 -20.99 -0.08
N ASN A 224 -28.59 -20.01 0.66
CA ASN A 224 -27.56 -19.07 0.20
C ASN A 224 -26.15 -19.69 0.26
#